data_AF-A0A8H7PSF5-F1
#
_entry.id   AF-A0A8H7PSF5-F1
#
_cell.length_a   1.000
_cell.length_b   1.000
_cell.length_c   1.000
_cell.angle_alpha   90.00
_cell.angle_beta   90.00
_cell.angle_gamma   90.00
#
_symmetry.space_group_name_H-M   'P 1'
#
loop_
_entity.id
_entity.type
_entity.pdbx_description
1 polymer ?
#
loop_
_entity_poly.entity_id
_entity_poly.type
_entity_poly.pdbx_seq_one_letter_code
_entity_poly.pdbx_strand_id
1 'polypeptide(L)' 'MVLEDVTEYQNTPEGYKTNKLEQILLNGNNICMVRYRCSEFI' A
#
# COMPACT_ATOMS: atom_id res chain seq x y z
N MET A 1 -10.20 0.47 -3.54
CA MET A 1 -9.52 1.76 -3.34
C MET A 1 -8.59 1.98 -4.52
N VAL A 2 -8.60 3.15 -5.14
CA VAL A 2 -7.63 3.50 -6.19
C VAL A 2 -6.43 4.13 -5.52
N LEU A 3 -5.23 3.61 -5.80
CA LEU A 3 -3.97 4.10 -5.25
C LEU A 3 -3.00 4.40 -6.38
N GLU A 4 -2.19 5.44 -6.20
CA GLU A 4 -1.18 5.92 -7.15
C GLU A 4 0.20 5.88 -6.47
N ASP A 5 1.26 5.77 -7.27
CA ASP A 5 2.66 5.73 -6.82
C ASP A 5 2.92 4.69 -5.70
N VAL A 6 2.38 3.48 -5.89
CA VAL A 6 2.36 2.44 -4.87
C VAL A 6 3.66 1.68 -4.82
N THR A 7 4.11 1.40 -3.59
CA THR A 7 5.15 0.39 -3.33
C THR A 7 4.52 -0.78 -2.62
N GLU A 8 4.45 -1.91 -3.31
CA GLU A 8 3.94 -3.16 -2.78
C GLU A 8 5.07 -3.94 -2.11
N TYR A 9 4.79 -4.45 -0.91
CA TYR A 9 5.71 -5.31 -0.17
C TYR A 9 5.03 -6.64 0.14
N GLN A 10 5.63 -7.73 -0.32
CA GLN A 10 5.21 -9.09 0.00
C GLN A 10 6.24 -9.72 0.94
N ASN A 11 5.79 -10.23 2.08
CA ASN A 11 6.63 -10.99 3.01
C ASN A 11 6.76 -12.44 2.52
N THR A 12 7.97 -12.90 2.27
CA THR A 12 8.31 -14.29 1.93
C THR A 12 9.32 -14.85 2.94
N PRO A 13 9.50 -16.17 3.02
CA PRO A 13 10.53 -16.75 3.90
C PRO A 13 11.96 -16.26 3.60
N GLU A 14 12.24 -15.83 2.37
CA GLU A 14 13.54 -15.26 1.98
C GLU A 14 13.66 -13.74 2.25
N GLY A 15 12.57 -13.06 2.64
CA GLY A 15 12.54 -11.63 2.94
C GLY A 15 11.39 -10.88 2.27
N TYR A 16 11.56 -9.58 2.02
CA TYR A 16 10.53 -8.77 1.37
C TYR A 16 10.75 -8.65 -0.14
N LYS A 17 9.79 -9.13 -0.91
CA LYS A 17 9.70 -8.82 -2.34
C LYS A 17 9.03 -7.47 -2.51
N THR A 18 9.71 -6.54 -3.18
CA THR A 18 9.21 -5.18 -3.43
C THR A 18 8.82 -5.03 -4.89
N ASN A 19 7.69 -4.37 -5.14
CA ASN A 19 7.25 -3.99 -6.48
C ASN A 19 6.78 -2.54 -6.50
N LYS A 20 7.05 -1.83 -7.60
CA LYS A 20 6.63 -0.44 -7.80
C LYS A 20 5.55 -0.42 -8.87
N LEU A 21 4.41 0.18 -8.55
CA LEU A 21 3.25 0.26 -9.42
C LEU A 21 2.84 1.72 -9.55
N GLU A 22 2.65 2.20 -10.78
CA GLU A 22 2.15 3.56 -11.02
C GLU A 22 0.72 3.71 -10.49
N GLN A 23 -0.12 2.70 -10.70
CA GLN A 23 -1.50 2.70 -10.23
C GLN A 23 -2.00 1.28 -9.93
N ILE A 24 -2.92 1.17 -8.96
CA ILE A 24 -3.64 -0.08 -8.67
C ILE A 24 -5.06 0.18 -8.14
N LEU A 25 -5.99 -0.68 -8.54
CA LEU A 25 -7.29 -0.82 -7.87
C LEU A 25 -7.18 -1.90 -6.78
N LEU A 26 -6.97 -1.47 -5.54
CA LEU A 26 -6.89 -2.35 -4.37
C LEU A 26 -8.29 -2.81 -3.92
N ASN A 27 -8.50 -4.13 -3.80
CA ASN A 27 -9.74 -4.68 -3.27
C ASN A 27 -9.89 -4.31 -1.78
N GLY A 28 -11.03 -3.70 -1.41
CA GLY A 28 -11.30 -3.24 -0.05
C GLY A 28 -11.54 -4.36 0.97
N ASN A 29 -11.91 -5.56 0.53
CA ASN A 29 -12.33 -6.64 1.44
C ASN A 29 -11.18 -7.25 2.24
N ASN A 30 -9.93 -7.11 1.76
CA ASN A 30 -8.76 -7.74 2.35
C ASN A 30 -7.88 -6.74 3.11
N ILE A 31 -8.42 -5.56 3.46
CA ILE A 31 -7.69 -4.50 4.14
C ILE A 31 -7.88 -4.63 5.65
N CYS A 32 -6.81 -4.96 6.36
CA CYS A 32 -6.82 -5.05 7.83
C CYS A 32 -6.59 -3.69 8.50
N MET A 33 -5.69 -2.87 7.95
CA MET A 33 -5.31 -1.57 8.54
C MET A 33 -4.98 -0.57 7.43
N VAL A 34 -5.38 0.69 7.64
CA VAL A 34 -4.98 1.84 6.82
C VAL A 34 -4.30 2.85 7.73
N ARG A 35 -3.08 3.26 7.37
CA ARG A 35 -2.36 4.33 8.09
C ARG A 35 -2.56 5.63 7.34
N TYR A 36 -3.23 6.58 7.99
CA TYR A 36 -3.27 7.96 7.52
C TYR A 36 -2.07 8.71 8.08
N ARG A 37 -1.42 9.54 7.26
CA ARG A 37 -0.56 10.59 7.79
C ARG A 37 -1.46 11.77 8.11
N CYS A 38 -1.44 12.22 9.36
CA CYS A 38 -1.95 13.55 9.68
C CYS A 38 -0.96 14.54 9.06
N SER A 39 -1.25 14.99 7.84
CA SER A 39 -0.64 16.19 7.29
C SER A 39 -1.32 17.37 7.96
N GLU A 40 -0.52 18.32 8.45
CA GLU A 40 -0.95 19.42 9.31
C GLU A 40 -2.20 20.14 8.78
N PHE A 41 -3.24 20.21 9.63
CA PHE A 41 -4.22 21.29 9.55
C PHE A 41 -3.53 22.55 10.08
N ILE A 42 -3.00 23.38 9.19
CA ILE A 42 -2.79 24.82 9.39
C ILE A 42 -3.31 25.52 8.14
#